data_AF-A0A3Q9UKT3-F1
#
_entry.id   AF-A0A3Q9UKT3-F1
#
_cell.length_a   1.000
_cell.length_b   1.000
_cell.length_c   1.000
_cell.angle_alpha   90.00
_cell.angle_beta   90.00
_cell.angle_gamma   90.00
#
_symmetry.space_group_name_H-M   'P 1'
#
loop_
_entity.id
_entity.type
_entity.pdbx_description
1 polymer ?
#
loop_
_entity_poly.entity_id
_entity_poly.type
_entity_poly.pdbx_seq_one_letter_code
_entity_poly.pdbx_strand_id
1 'polypeptide(L)'
;MTTTPDITPDSSLPVAVPVGSAAPSASDEATPTSGPTRAPNTDVSSVPSPRRIGGRALAKLRRDLTDRDWQILQLIADHRYLTTRQIEGFCFTNLGSPESAERTARRVLARLASDGVLRTLGRRIGGVRAGSTGTVYHLAPAGARLLAGDDGRHFRSREPSERFLAHCLAIGETHLDLNDLTTADDIEQVTVELEPACWRPYAGPGGESRSLQPDLAVTVHGTDYEDRWFLEVDMGTESIPTILTKCAQYDTYRRTGAEQTAHEVFPSVCWLMLGAKADTRAAQLRERLRALGYPEGMFHVCTEDQLRLTLTGAVA
;
A
#
# COMPACT_ATOMS: atom_id res chain seq x y z
N MET A 1 3.64 43.57 2.71
CA MET A 1 4.93 42.88 2.61
C MET A 1 4.66 41.44 2.97
N THR A 2 4.58 40.61 1.94
CA THR A 2 4.04 39.26 1.96
C THR A 2 5.22 38.31 1.83
N THR A 3 5.44 37.43 2.79
CA THR A 3 6.48 36.40 2.71
C THR A 3 5.81 35.05 2.93
N THR A 4 5.59 34.34 1.84
CA THR A 4 5.16 32.94 1.81
C THR A 4 6.41 32.06 1.97
N PRO A 5 6.43 31.03 2.83
CA PRO A 5 7.46 30.00 2.75
C PRO A 5 7.02 28.92 1.76
N ASP A 6 7.93 28.64 0.84
CA ASP A 6 7.94 27.57 -0.14
C ASP A 6 8.22 26.23 0.57
N ILE A 7 7.29 25.28 0.50
CA ILE A 7 7.45 23.92 1.01
C ILE A 7 7.38 22.98 -0.19
N THR A 8 8.55 22.53 -0.65
CA THR A 8 8.68 21.39 -1.57
C THR A 8 8.51 20.08 -0.80
N PRO A 9 7.61 19.16 -1.20
CA PRO A 9 7.62 17.81 -0.65
C PRO A 9 8.75 16.99 -1.31
N ASP A 10 9.60 16.42 -0.46
CA ASP A 10 10.61 15.42 -0.81
C ASP A 10 9.91 14.14 -1.28
N SER A 11 9.94 13.88 -2.59
CA SER A 11 9.25 12.76 -3.23
C SER A 11 10.24 11.66 -3.62
N SER A 12 10.88 11.06 -2.63
CA SER A 12 11.68 9.84 -2.84
C SER A 12 10.79 8.59 -2.76
N LEU A 13 10.63 7.88 -3.88
CA LEU A 13 9.98 6.56 -3.88
C LEU A 13 10.82 5.60 -3.01
N PRO A 14 10.24 4.90 -2.02
CA PRO A 14 11.00 3.96 -1.21
C PRO A 14 11.39 2.74 -2.06
N VAL A 15 12.69 2.48 -2.14
CA VAL A 15 13.20 1.19 -2.63
C VAL A 15 13.04 0.19 -1.49
N ALA A 16 11.89 -0.47 -1.41
CA ALA A 16 11.70 -1.58 -0.48
C ALA A 16 12.48 -2.82 -0.98
N VAL A 17 13.64 -3.09 -0.37
CA VAL A 17 14.29 -4.41 -0.39
C VAL A 17 13.85 -5.13 0.88
N PRO A 18 13.32 -6.37 0.82
CA PRO A 18 13.08 -7.13 2.02
C PRO A 18 14.43 -7.52 2.65
N VAL A 19 14.70 -6.98 3.84
CA VAL A 19 15.79 -7.46 4.71
C VAL A 19 15.25 -8.62 5.53
N GLY A 20 15.85 -9.79 5.38
CA GLY A 20 15.65 -10.92 6.29
C GLY A 20 15.84 -12.28 5.65
N SER A 21 17.07 -12.78 5.59
CA SER A 21 17.41 -14.18 5.88
C SER A 21 18.93 -14.34 6.03
N ALA A 22 19.31 -15.16 7.01
CA ALA A 22 20.65 -15.32 7.57
C ALA A 22 21.74 -15.73 6.56
N ALA A 23 22.97 -15.29 6.83
CA ALA A 23 24.18 -15.65 6.10
C ALA A 23 24.52 -17.14 6.25
N PRO A 24 25.03 -17.83 5.20
CA PRO A 24 25.61 -19.16 5.33
C PRO A 24 27.09 -19.08 5.76
N SER A 25 27.50 -19.99 6.65
CA SER A 25 28.92 -20.22 7.01
C SER A 25 29.71 -20.78 5.83
N ALA A 26 30.94 -20.29 5.69
CA ALA A 26 31.94 -20.73 4.72
C ALA A 26 32.72 -21.97 5.20
N SER A 27 33.06 -22.85 4.26
CA SER A 27 34.22 -23.78 4.24
C SER A 27 34.33 -24.30 2.79
N ASP A 28 35.28 -23.82 2.00
CA ASP A 28 36.58 -24.46 1.68
C ASP A 28 36.47 -25.66 0.71
N GLU A 29 36.86 -25.46 -0.56
CA GLU A 29 38.11 -25.96 -1.17
C GLU A 29 38.04 -25.90 -2.71
N ALA A 30 39.19 -25.59 -3.31
CA ALA A 30 39.42 -25.41 -4.73
C ALA A 30 39.96 -26.68 -5.40
N THR A 31 39.68 -26.88 -6.68
CA THR A 31 40.66 -27.44 -7.64
C THR A 31 40.20 -27.23 -9.10
N PRO A 32 41.11 -26.91 -10.04
CA PRO A 32 40.77 -26.59 -11.42
C PRO A 32 41.00 -27.78 -12.37
N THR A 33 40.16 -27.95 -13.38
CA THR A 33 40.47 -28.77 -14.56
C THR A 33 39.94 -28.09 -15.82
N SER A 34 40.86 -27.78 -16.73
CA SER A 34 40.65 -27.24 -18.07
C SER A 34 40.26 -28.32 -19.08
N GLY A 35 39.43 -27.98 -20.08
CA GLY A 35 39.40 -28.69 -21.37
C GLY A 35 38.11 -28.53 -22.19
N PRO A 36 38.16 -28.34 -23.52
CA PRO A 36 37.21 -27.51 -24.28
C PRO A 36 36.20 -28.33 -25.10
N THR A 37 35.09 -27.72 -25.54
CA THR A 37 34.54 -27.88 -26.91
C THR A 37 33.51 -26.79 -27.22
N ARG A 38 33.78 -26.10 -28.32
CA ARG A 38 32.96 -25.10 -29.01
C ARG A 38 31.89 -25.80 -29.84
N ALA A 39 30.62 -25.47 -29.63
CA ALA A 39 29.53 -25.70 -30.58
C ALA A 39 28.66 -24.43 -30.64
N PRO A 40 28.18 -24.01 -31.83
CA PRO A 40 27.49 -22.74 -32.00
C PRO A 40 26.05 -22.85 -31.49
N ASN A 41 25.70 -22.08 -30.47
CA ASN A 41 24.31 -21.95 -30.07
C ASN A 41 23.57 -21.11 -31.12
N THR A 42 22.68 -21.80 -31.82
CA THR A 42 21.59 -21.31 -32.64
C THR A 42 20.79 -20.24 -31.90
N ASP A 43 20.40 -19.21 -32.66
CA ASP A 43 19.55 -18.08 -32.26
C ASP A 43 18.45 -18.46 -31.26
N VAL A 44 18.67 -18.13 -29.99
CA VAL A 44 17.58 -17.99 -29.04
C VAL A 44 16.97 -16.62 -29.32
N SER A 45 15.79 -16.64 -29.93
CA SER A 45 14.97 -15.49 -30.24
C SER A 45 14.93 -14.53 -29.05
N SER A 46 15.65 -13.40 -29.19
CA SER A 46 15.63 -12.34 -28.19
C SER A 46 14.20 -11.83 -28.04
N VAL A 47 13.61 -12.02 -26.87
CA VAL A 47 12.35 -11.37 -26.50
C VAL A 47 12.60 -9.86 -26.64
N PRO A 48 11.81 -9.12 -27.44
CA PRO A 48 12.08 -7.70 -27.67
C PRO A 48 12.13 -6.98 -26.34
N SER A 49 13.28 -6.37 -26.04
CA SER A 49 13.40 -5.51 -24.87
C SER A 49 12.34 -4.40 -25.01
N PRO A 50 11.49 -4.15 -24.00
CA PRO A 50 10.44 -3.15 -24.12
C PRO A 50 11.07 -1.83 -24.53
N ARG A 51 10.65 -1.30 -25.69
CA ARG A 51 11.19 -0.06 -26.27
C ARG A 51 11.13 1.04 -25.21
N ARG A 52 12.30 1.48 -24.74
CA ARG A 52 12.41 2.58 -23.78
C ARG A 52 11.77 3.83 -24.39
N ILE A 53 10.78 4.40 -23.71
CA ILE A 53 10.16 5.66 -24.13
C ILE A 53 11.19 6.79 -24.02
N GLY A 54 11.55 7.38 -25.17
CA GLY A 54 12.50 8.49 -25.25
C GLY A 54 11.95 9.78 -24.63
N GLY A 55 12.83 10.75 -24.34
CA GLY A 55 12.44 12.00 -23.65
C GLY A 55 11.33 12.80 -24.34
N ARG A 56 11.34 12.88 -25.68
CA ARG A 56 10.28 13.57 -26.44
C ARG A 56 8.91 12.91 -26.29
N ALA A 57 8.87 11.57 -26.31
CA ALA A 57 7.64 10.82 -26.12
C ALA A 57 7.11 10.94 -24.69
N LEU A 58 8.00 10.96 -23.69
CA LEU A 58 7.61 11.23 -22.29
C LEU A 58 7.04 12.65 -22.12
N ALA A 59 7.66 13.66 -22.75
CA ALA A 59 7.17 15.04 -22.70
C ALA A 59 5.82 15.20 -23.41
N LYS A 60 5.56 14.42 -24.46
CA LYS A 60 4.25 14.35 -25.09
C LYS A 60 3.22 13.73 -24.15
N LEU A 61 3.52 12.56 -23.57
CA LEU A 61 2.64 11.91 -22.58
C LEU A 61 2.27 12.87 -21.45
N ARG A 62 3.24 13.56 -20.87
CA ARG A 62 3.01 14.53 -19.79
C ARG A 62 1.97 15.61 -20.16
N ARG A 63 1.92 16.06 -21.42
CA ARG A 63 0.94 17.05 -21.88
C ARG A 63 -0.43 16.46 -22.19
N ASP A 64 -0.47 15.19 -22.58
CA ASP A 64 -1.67 14.52 -23.05
C ASP A 64 -2.45 13.82 -21.92
N LEU A 65 -1.82 13.60 -20.76
CA LEU A 65 -2.48 13.04 -19.57
C LEU A 65 -3.48 14.03 -18.97
N THR A 66 -4.68 13.53 -18.71
CA THR A 66 -5.74 14.26 -18.00
C THR A 66 -5.52 14.22 -16.49
N ASP A 67 -6.23 15.06 -15.74
CA ASP A 67 -6.18 15.05 -14.28
C ASP A 67 -6.54 13.68 -13.69
N ARG A 68 -7.54 13.01 -14.28
CA ARG A 68 -7.90 11.64 -13.91
C ARG A 68 -6.75 10.66 -14.16
N ASP A 69 -6.01 10.83 -15.25
CA ASP A 69 -4.88 9.95 -15.52
C ASP A 69 -3.78 10.14 -14.46
N TRP A 70 -3.47 11.39 -14.10
CA TRP A 70 -2.54 11.68 -13.02
C TRP A 70 -3.00 11.10 -11.68
N GLN A 71 -4.29 11.21 -11.37
CA GLN A 71 -4.87 10.60 -10.18
C GLN A 71 -4.70 9.08 -10.17
N ILE A 72 -4.98 8.40 -11.29
CA ILE A 72 -4.77 6.95 -11.43
C ILE A 72 -3.30 6.59 -11.21
N LEU A 73 -2.38 7.36 -11.79
CA LEU A 73 -0.94 7.13 -11.66
C LEU A 73 -0.50 7.24 -10.20
N GLN A 74 -0.95 8.29 -9.50
CA GLN A 74 -0.62 8.51 -8.09
C GLN A 74 -1.19 7.39 -7.22
N LEU A 75 -2.46 7.03 -7.38
CA LEU A 75 -3.09 5.92 -6.63
C LEU A 75 -2.36 4.59 -6.83
N ILE A 76 -1.94 4.27 -8.06
CA ILE A 76 -1.18 3.05 -8.31
C ILE A 76 0.24 3.15 -7.74
N ALA A 77 0.83 4.34 -7.67
CA ALA A 77 2.12 4.54 -7.01
C ALA A 77 2.02 4.25 -5.51
N ASP A 78 0.99 4.78 -4.86
CA ASP A 78 0.78 4.69 -3.42
C ASP A 78 0.38 3.26 -3.01
N HIS A 79 -0.56 2.64 -3.73
CA HIS A 79 -1.03 1.27 -3.45
C HIS A 79 -0.14 0.17 -4.03
N ARG A 80 0.80 0.53 -4.92
CA ARG A 80 1.69 -0.35 -5.72
C ARG A 80 0.95 -1.23 -6.75
N TYR A 81 -0.19 -1.80 -6.38
CA TYR A 81 -1.04 -2.63 -7.22
C TYR A 81 -2.52 -2.35 -6.96
N LEU A 82 -3.31 -2.19 -8.03
CA LEU A 82 -4.76 -2.05 -7.94
C LEU A 82 -5.46 -2.85 -9.03
N THR A 83 -6.64 -3.38 -8.73
CA THR A 83 -7.51 -3.99 -9.74
C THR A 83 -8.25 -2.93 -10.56
N THR A 84 -8.78 -3.32 -11.73
CA THR A 84 -9.73 -2.48 -12.50
C THR A 84 -10.86 -1.95 -11.63
N ARG A 85 -11.49 -2.80 -10.80
CA ARG A 85 -12.62 -2.42 -9.94
C ARG A 85 -12.20 -1.37 -8.91
N GLN A 86 -11.02 -1.52 -8.33
CA GLN A 86 -10.54 -0.55 -7.34
C GLN A 86 -10.25 0.81 -7.98
N ILE A 87 -9.61 0.82 -9.15
CA ILE A 87 -9.35 2.06 -9.88
C ILE A 87 -10.66 2.72 -10.31
N GLU A 88 -11.66 1.94 -10.70
CA GLU A 88 -13.01 2.41 -10.97
C GLU A 88 -13.61 3.11 -9.73
N GLY A 89 -13.58 2.44 -8.58
CA GLY A 89 -14.08 2.97 -7.31
C GLY A 89 -13.41 4.28 -6.89
N PHE A 90 -12.11 4.47 -7.18
CA PHE A 90 -11.42 5.72 -6.85
C PHE A 90 -11.67 6.86 -7.85
N CYS A 91 -11.72 6.57 -9.16
CA CYS A 91 -11.56 7.61 -10.21
C CYS A 91 -12.80 7.79 -11.11
N PHE A 92 -13.80 6.92 -11.01
CA PHE A 92 -14.92 6.84 -11.95
C PHE A 92 -16.29 6.88 -11.25
N THR A 93 -16.36 7.49 -10.06
CA THR A 93 -17.57 7.60 -9.23
C THR A 93 -18.68 8.49 -9.82
N ASN A 94 -18.31 9.51 -10.61
CA ASN A 94 -19.25 10.52 -11.12
C ASN A 94 -19.85 10.19 -12.49
N LEU A 95 -20.01 8.90 -12.82
CA LEU A 95 -20.54 8.46 -14.12
C LEU A 95 -21.98 7.96 -13.96
N GLY A 96 -22.86 8.40 -14.86
CA GLY A 96 -24.32 8.24 -14.72
C GLY A 96 -24.85 6.80 -14.68
N SER A 97 -24.02 5.79 -14.98
CA SER A 97 -24.34 4.38 -14.69
C SER A 97 -23.08 3.55 -14.39
N PRO A 98 -23.18 2.50 -13.55
CA PRO A 98 -22.06 1.60 -13.25
C PRO A 98 -21.44 0.98 -14.51
N GLU A 99 -22.26 0.54 -15.46
CA GLU A 99 -21.80 -0.03 -16.73
C GLU A 99 -21.03 0.99 -17.59
N SER A 100 -21.36 2.28 -17.47
CA SER A 100 -20.64 3.36 -18.16
C SER A 100 -19.31 3.66 -17.46
N ALA A 101 -19.27 3.59 -16.13
CA ALA A 101 -18.06 3.70 -15.34
C ALA A 101 -17.06 2.62 -15.72
N GLU A 102 -17.49 1.37 -15.65
CA GLU A 102 -16.69 0.19 -15.93
C GLU A 102 -16.11 0.19 -17.37
N ARG A 103 -16.93 0.52 -18.38
CA ARG A 103 -16.47 0.63 -19.78
C ARG A 103 -15.47 1.77 -19.96
N THR A 104 -15.71 2.91 -19.32
CA THR A 104 -14.82 4.07 -19.42
C THR A 104 -13.49 3.79 -18.73
N ALA A 105 -13.52 3.21 -17.53
CA ALA A 105 -12.35 2.79 -16.78
C ALA A 105 -11.48 1.83 -17.61
N ARG A 106 -12.07 0.77 -18.17
CA ARG A 106 -11.34 -0.17 -19.03
C ARG A 106 -10.69 0.50 -20.24
N ARG A 107 -11.39 1.41 -20.91
CA ARG A 107 -10.84 2.14 -22.06
C ARG A 107 -9.64 2.99 -21.66
N VAL A 108 -9.75 3.74 -20.56
CA VAL A 108 -8.67 4.58 -20.05
C VAL A 108 -7.47 3.74 -19.64
N LEU A 109 -7.68 2.65 -18.90
CA LEU A 109 -6.62 1.77 -18.44
C LEU A 109 -5.92 1.02 -19.59
N ALA A 110 -6.66 0.60 -20.61
CA ALA A 110 -6.10 0.00 -21.82
C ALA A 110 -5.22 0.99 -22.60
N ARG A 111 -5.64 2.26 -22.69
CA ARG A 111 -4.85 3.34 -23.27
C ARG A 111 -3.56 3.58 -22.48
N LEU A 112 -3.65 3.79 -21.17
CA LEU A 112 -2.49 4.02 -20.31
C LEU A 112 -1.49 2.84 -20.33
N ALA A 113 -1.99 1.61 -20.45
CA ALA A 113 -1.14 0.43 -20.63
C ALA A 113 -0.44 0.42 -22.00
N SER A 114 -1.15 0.78 -23.07
CA SER A 114 -0.62 0.86 -24.43
C SER A 114 0.43 1.98 -24.59
N ASP A 115 0.25 3.09 -23.86
CA ASP A 115 1.20 4.19 -23.76
C ASP A 115 2.42 3.85 -22.89
N GLY A 116 2.47 2.65 -22.30
CA GLY A 116 3.56 2.19 -21.45
C GLY A 116 3.66 2.93 -20.13
N VAL A 117 2.58 3.61 -19.72
CA VAL A 117 2.43 4.31 -18.44
C VAL A 117 2.07 3.33 -17.33
N LEU A 118 1.19 2.36 -17.64
CA LEU A 118 0.82 1.24 -16.77
C LEU A 118 1.22 -0.10 -17.38
N ARG A 119 1.24 -1.14 -16.55
CA ARG A 119 1.37 -2.55 -16.95
C ARG A 119 0.37 -3.39 -16.19
N THR A 120 0.07 -4.56 -16.75
CA THR A 120 -0.82 -5.55 -16.16
C THR A 120 -0.04 -6.77 -15.69
N LEU A 121 -0.42 -7.37 -14.56
CA LEU A 121 0.10 -8.68 -14.19
C LEU A 121 -0.54 -9.78 -15.04
N GLY A 122 0.28 -10.71 -15.54
CA GLY A 122 -0.18 -11.77 -16.46
C GLY A 122 -0.97 -12.89 -15.78
N ARG A 123 -0.90 -13.01 -14.45
CA ARG A 123 -1.62 -14.04 -13.68
C ARG A 123 -2.96 -13.53 -13.17
N ARG A 124 -3.99 -14.37 -13.28
CA ARG A 124 -5.24 -14.19 -12.53
C ARG A 124 -4.99 -14.61 -11.09
N ILE A 125 -5.46 -13.82 -10.14
CA ILE A 125 -5.35 -14.14 -8.71
C ILE A 125 -6.75 -14.42 -8.20
N GLY A 126 -6.92 -15.59 -7.58
CA GLY A 126 -8.10 -15.85 -6.77
C GLY A 126 -8.00 -14.96 -5.54
N GLY A 127 -8.83 -13.93 -5.46
CA GLY A 127 -8.89 -13.09 -4.27
C GLY A 127 -9.29 -13.92 -3.04
N VAL A 128 -8.80 -13.51 -1.87
CA VAL A 128 -9.33 -13.97 -0.57
C VAL A 128 -10.83 -13.62 -0.47
N ARG A 129 -11.24 -12.52 -1.11
CA ARG A 129 -12.64 -12.22 -1.44
C ARG A 129 -13.02 -12.94 -2.73
N ALA A 130 -14.01 -13.82 -2.65
CA ALA A 130 -14.63 -14.44 -3.82
C ALA A 130 -15.14 -13.33 -4.76
N GLY A 131 -14.48 -13.12 -5.92
CA GLY A 131 -15.08 -12.35 -7.02
C GLY A 131 -14.20 -11.34 -7.73
N SER A 132 -12.99 -11.00 -7.27
CA SER A 132 -12.14 -10.03 -7.99
C SER A 132 -11.38 -10.68 -9.16
N THR A 133 -12.13 -11.11 -10.18
CA THR A 133 -11.64 -11.48 -11.51
C THR A 133 -11.27 -10.22 -12.33
N GLY A 134 -10.50 -9.32 -11.71
CA GLY A 134 -10.06 -8.07 -12.33
C GLY A 134 -8.63 -8.13 -12.84
N THR A 135 -8.34 -7.37 -13.89
CA THR A 135 -6.95 -7.12 -14.29
C THR A 135 -6.26 -6.29 -13.21
N VAL A 136 -5.09 -6.74 -12.76
CA VAL A 136 -4.26 -6.00 -11.79
C VAL A 136 -3.29 -5.12 -12.57
N TYR A 137 -3.27 -3.83 -12.22
CA TYR A 137 -2.39 -2.81 -12.79
C TYR A 137 -1.31 -2.40 -11.80
N HIS A 138 -0.15 -2.06 -12.34
CA HIS A 138 0.96 -1.44 -11.62
C HIS A 138 1.69 -0.44 -12.52
N LEU A 139 2.51 0.43 -11.93
CA LEU A 139 3.29 1.40 -12.70
C LEU A 139 4.24 0.71 -13.67
N ALA A 140 4.30 1.25 -14.88
CA ALA A 140 5.34 0.94 -15.85
C ALA A 140 6.46 2.01 -15.82
N PRO A 141 7.62 1.75 -16.44
CA PRO A 141 8.75 2.67 -16.37
C PRO A 141 8.45 4.10 -16.86
N ALA A 142 7.51 4.30 -17.78
CA ALA A 142 7.13 5.64 -18.19
C ALA A 142 6.30 6.36 -17.12
N GLY A 143 5.35 5.66 -16.49
CA GLY A 143 4.57 6.19 -15.36
C GLY A 143 5.45 6.59 -14.18
N ALA A 144 6.40 5.73 -13.80
CA ALA A 144 7.35 6.04 -12.73
C ALA A 144 8.19 7.29 -13.03
N ARG A 145 8.64 7.48 -14.28
CA ARG A 145 9.37 8.68 -14.71
C ARG A 145 8.49 9.93 -14.82
N LEU A 146 7.19 9.76 -15.06
CA LEU A 146 6.25 10.88 -15.09
C LEU A 146 6.06 11.47 -13.69
N LEU A 147 5.96 10.60 -12.67
CA LEU A 147 5.81 10.96 -11.26
C LEU A 147 7.13 11.43 -10.61
N ALA A 148 8.17 10.59 -10.66
CA ALA A 148 9.41 10.81 -9.91
C ALA A 148 10.57 11.38 -10.75
N GLY A 149 10.30 11.82 -11.99
CA GLY A 149 11.32 12.43 -12.85
C GLY A 149 12.53 11.51 -13.10
N ASP A 150 13.72 11.98 -12.74
CA ASP A 150 14.97 11.26 -12.94
C ASP A 150 15.12 10.07 -11.98
N ASP A 151 14.57 10.12 -10.76
CA ASP A 151 14.57 8.99 -9.82
C ASP A 151 13.75 7.82 -10.37
N GLY A 152 12.67 8.14 -11.09
CA GLY A 152 11.86 7.16 -11.81
C GLY A 152 12.60 6.40 -12.91
N ARG A 153 13.80 6.83 -13.35
CA ARG A 153 14.58 6.11 -14.38
C ARG A 153 15.08 4.75 -13.92
N HIS A 154 15.28 4.62 -12.61
CA HIS A 154 15.77 3.38 -12.00
C HIS A 154 14.63 2.44 -11.59
N PHE A 155 13.38 2.85 -11.78
CA PHE A 155 12.21 2.04 -11.47
C PHE A 155 12.26 0.69 -12.19
N ARG A 156 12.17 -0.38 -11.39
CA ARG A 156 12.08 -1.76 -11.86
C ARG A 156 10.93 -2.43 -11.14
N SER A 157 9.87 -2.76 -11.87
CA SER A 157 8.84 -3.63 -11.34
C SER A 157 9.35 -5.07 -11.36
N ARG A 158 9.39 -5.71 -10.19
CA ARG A 158 9.50 -7.16 -10.07
C ARG A 158 8.11 -7.76 -9.95
N GLU A 159 7.98 -9.02 -10.32
CA GLU A 159 6.73 -9.73 -10.09
C GLU A 159 6.56 -9.98 -8.58
N PRO A 160 5.44 -9.56 -7.95
CA PRO A 160 5.26 -9.68 -6.51
C PRO A 160 4.97 -11.13 -6.12
N SER A 161 5.27 -11.51 -4.87
CA SER A 161 4.74 -12.76 -4.30
C SER A 161 3.21 -12.69 -4.21
N GLU A 162 2.55 -13.85 -4.16
CA GLU A 162 1.09 -13.90 -4.03
C GLU A 162 0.61 -13.25 -2.73
N ARG A 163 1.27 -13.55 -1.61
CA ARG A 163 0.96 -12.96 -0.30
C ARG A 163 1.07 -11.43 -0.32
N PHE A 164 2.17 -10.89 -0.86
CA PHE A 164 2.39 -9.44 -0.89
C PHE A 164 1.34 -8.74 -1.77
N LEU A 165 1.05 -9.31 -2.94
CA LEU A 165 0.02 -8.75 -3.81
C LEU A 165 -1.37 -8.82 -3.19
N ALA A 166 -1.73 -9.94 -2.57
CA ALA A 166 -3.02 -10.06 -1.90
C ALA A 166 -3.18 -9.00 -0.79
N HIS A 167 -2.10 -8.66 -0.09
CA HIS A 167 -2.09 -7.64 0.95
C HIS A 167 -2.22 -6.22 0.38
N CYS A 168 -1.47 -5.87 -0.68
CA CYS A 168 -1.67 -4.59 -1.37
C CYS A 168 -3.12 -4.41 -1.87
N LEU A 169 -3.71 -5.48 -2.43
CA LEU A 169 -5.09 -5.43 -2.89
C LEU A 169 -6.08 -5.33 -1.72
N ALA A 170 -5.78 -5.93 -0.57
CA ALA A 170 -6.60 -5.79 0.63
C ALA A 170 -6.58 -4.34 1.16
N ILE A 171 -5.40 -3.71 1.23
CA ILE A 171 -5.24 -2.29 1.59
C ILE A 171 -6.02 -1.40 0.62
N GLY A 172 -5.92 -1.66 -0.69
CA GLY A 172 -6.68 -0.95 -1.71
C GLY A 172 -8.19 -1.02 -1.52
N GLU A 173 -8.70 -2.17 -1.05
CA GLU A 173 -10.12 -2.29 -0.72
C GLU A 173 -10.47 -1.55 0.56
N THR A 174 -9.67 -1.72 1.61
CA THR A 174 -9.90 -1.01 2.88
C THR A 174 -9.95 0.50 2.67
N HIS A 175 -9.09 1.06 1.81
CA HIS A 175 -9.17 2.50 1.48
C HIS A 175 -10.48 2.86 0.75
N LEU A 176 -11.02 2.02 -0.13
CA LEU A 176 -12.36 2.27 -0.70
C LEU A 176 -13.44 2.24 0.38
N ASP A 177 -13.41 1.24 1.26
CA ASP A 177 -14.36 1.12 2.37
C ASP A 177 -14.28 2.36 3.29
N LEU A 178 -13.08 2.93 3.49
CA LEU A 178 -12.86 4.16 4.25
C LEU A 178 -13.42 5.41 3.55
N ASN A 179 -13.28 5.51 2.23
CA ASN A 179 -13.85 6.63 1.48
C ASN A 179 -15.37 6.64 1.55
N ASP A 180 -15.99 5.45 1.58
CA ASP A 180 -17.43 5.28 1.71
C ASP A 180 -17.96 5.65 3.11
N LEU A 181 -17.10 5.87 4.12
CA LEU A 181 -17.53 6.35 5.44
C LEU A 181 -18.15 7.74 5.38
N THR A 182 -17.70 8.60 4.45
CA THR A 182 -18.24 9.96 4.23
C THR A 182 -19.71 9.98 3.83
N THR A 183 -20.31 8.83 3.53
CA THR A 183 -21.76 8.70 3.31
C THR A 183 -22.58 8.68 4.61
N ALA A 184 -21.94 8.66 5.79
CA ALA A 184 -22.61 8.86 7.07
C ALA A 184 -22.94 10.34 7.28
N ASP A 185 -24.11 10.64 7.87
CA ASP A 185 -24.61 12.01 8.04
C ASP A 185 -23.68 12.93 8.87
N ASP A 186 -22.78 12.37 9.68
CA ASP A 186 -21.92 13.10 10.62
C ASP A 186 -20.41 13.11 10.26
N ILE A 187 -20.01 12.51 9.12
CA ILE A 187 -18.59 12.45 8.70
C ILE A 187 -18.34 13.39 7.53
N GLU A 188 -17.55 14.43 7.76
CA GLU A 188 -17.26 15.46 6.77
C GLU A 188 -16.11 15.06 5.85
N GLN A 189 -15.08 14.41 6.40
CA GLN A 189 -13.89 14.03 5.65
C GLN A 189 -13.20 12.81 6.26
N VAL A 190 -12.66 11.95 5.40
CA VAL A 190 -11.69 10.92 5.79
C VAL A 190 -10.40 11.15 5.03
N THR A 191 -9.30 11.23 5.78
CA THR A 191 -7.93 11.36 5.22
C THR A 191 -7.20 10.04 5.45
N VAL A 192 -6.54 9.53 4.41
CA VAL A 192 -5.82 8.25 4.46
C VAL A 192 -4.38 8.44 3.97
N GLU A 193 -3.41 8.10 4.82
CA GLU A 193 -1.99 7.98 4.48
C GLU A 193 -1.61 6.51 4.34
N LEU A 194 -0.91 6.16 3.27
CA LEU A 194 -0.40 4.81 2.99
C LEU A 194 1.11 4.74 3.20
N GLU A 195 1.68 3.54 3.13
CA GLU A 195 3.13 3.39 3.16
C GLU A 195 3.81 4.06 1.95
N PRO A 196 4.95 4.75 2.13
CA PRO A 196 5.69 4.94 3.38
C PRO A 196 5.27 6.20 4.16
N ALA A 197 4.32 6.98 3.64
CA ALA A 197 3.94 8.28 4.22
C ALA A 197 3.38 8.14 5.65
N CYS A 198 2.70 7.03 5.95
CA CYS A 198 2.19 6.73 7.28
C CYS A 198 3.27 6.21 8.26
N TRP A 199 4.52 6.01 7.82
CA TRP A 199 5.58 5.53 8.71
C TRP A 199 6.00 6.61 9.70
N ARG A 200 6.33 6.21 10.93
CA ARG A 200 6.72 7.11 12.01
C ARG A 200 8.12 6.77 12.52
N PRO A 201 9.16 7.52 12.15
CA PRO A 201 10.50 7.31 12.68
C PRO A 201 10.56 7.74 14.16
N TYR A 202 11.29 6.98 14.99
CA TYR A 202 11.51 7.31 16.39
C TYR A 202 12.79 6.69 16.94
N ALA A 203 13.32 7.28 18.02
CA ALA A 203 14.43 6.69 18.76
C ALA A 203 13.90 5.60 19.70
N GLY A 204 14.42 4.38 19.55
CA GLY A 204 14.13 3.28 20.45
C GLY A 204 14.70 3.52 21.86
N PRO A 205 14.36 2.66 22.84
CA PRO A 205 14.81 2.81 24.22
C PRO A 205 16.34 2.87 24.40
N GLY A 206 17.12 2.28 23.47
CA GLY A 206 18.58 2.32 23.45
C GLY A 206 19.16 3.40 22.54
N GLY A 207 18.35 4.32 22.02
CA GLY A 207 18.76 5.36 21.08
C GLY A 207 18.90 4.91 19.63
N GLU A 208 18.60 3.64 19.31
CA GLU A 208 18.61 3.13 17.95
C GLU A 208 17.47 3.70 17.11
N SER A 209 17.75 4.00 15.84
CA SER A 209 16.72 4.48 14.91
C SER A 209 15.74 3.37 14.59
N ARG A 210 14.47 3.57 14.93
CA ARG A 210 13.35 2.67 14.58
C ARG A 210 12.33 3.42 13.74
N SER A 211 11.44 2.66 13.11
CA SER A 211 10.26 3.19 12.46
C SER A 211 9.06 2.32 12.83
N LEU A 212 7.96 2.96 13.24
CA LEU A 212 6.67 2.31 13.32
C LEU A 212 6.05 2.35 11.92
N GLN A 213 5.55 1.21 11.46
CA GLN A 213 5.10 1.01 10.09
C GLN A 213 3.66 0.49 10.11
N PRO A 214 2.66 1.37 10.32
CA PRO A 214 1.27 1.02 10.10
C PRO A 214 1.02 0.78 8.60
N ASP A 215 0.02 -0.01 8.26
CA ASP A 215 -0.37 -0.19 6.85
C ASP A 215 -1.07 1.08 6.33
N LEU A 216 -1.92 1.69 7.17
CA LEU A 216 -2.56 2.98 6.93
C LEU A 216 -2.55 3.85 8.20
N ALA A 217 -2.43 5.16 8.03
CA ALA A 217 -2.85 6.12 9.05
C ALA A 217 -4.12 6.83 8.54
N VAL A 218 -5.15 6.89 9.36
CA VAL A 218 -6.47 7.40 8.99
C VAL A 218 -6.88 8.49 9.95
N THR A 219 -7.41 9.58 9.43
CA THR A 219 -8.06 10.62 10.23
C THR A 219 -9.50 10.76 9.77
N VAL A 220 -10.45 10.59 10.68
CA VAL A 220 -11.88 10.78 10.45
C VAL A 220 -12.26 12.11 11.08
N HIS A 221 -12.73 13.04 10.26
CA HIS A 221 -13.23 14.34 10.69
C HIS A 221 -14.76 14.30 10.68
N GLY A 222 -15.34 14.42 11.86
CA GLY A 222 -16.76 14.77 12.00
C GLY A 222 -16.92 16.27 12.22
N THR A 223 -18.15 16.69 12.50
CA THR A 223 -18.48 18.11 12.69
C THR A 223 -17.81 18.74 13.92
N ASP A 224 -17.66 17.99 15.01
CA ASP A 224 -17.10 18.49 16.27
C ASP A 224 -16.00 17.58 16.86
N TYR A 225 -15.56 16.56 16.11
CA TYR A 225 -14.55 15.61 16.55
C TYR A 225 -13.57 15.25 15.44
N GLU A 226 -12.38 14.82 15.86
CA GLU A 226 -11.35 14.25 15.00
C GLU A 226 -10.86 12.95 15.63
N ASP A 227 -11.07 11.84 14.95
CA ASP A 227 -10.56 10.54 15.37
C ASP A 227 -9.37 10.13 14.50
N ARG A 228 -8.25 9.81 15.15
CA ARG A 228 -7.01 9.38 14.50
C ARG A 228 -6.77 7.90 14.74
N TRP A 229 -6.41 7.18 13.67
CA TRP A 229 -6.23 5.74 13.70
C TRP A 229 -4.94 5.30 12.99
N PHE A 230 -4.29 4.29 13.54
CA PHE A 230 -3.36 3.43 12.81
C PHE A 230 -4.06 2.12 12.47
N LEU A 231 -4.07 1.72 11.20
CA LEU A 231 -4.71 0.49 10.74
C LEU A 231 -3.67 -0.55 10.34
N GLU A 232 -3.99 -1.79 10.68
CA GLU A 232 -3.23 -2.99 10.34
C GLU A 232 -4.16 -4.01 9.67
N VAL A 233 -3.86 -4.40 8.42
CA VAL A 233 -4.68 -5.30 7.62
C VAL A 233 -4.10 -6.72 7.68
N ASP A 234 -4.59 -7.54 8.61
CA ASP A 234 -4.15 -8.93 8.76
C ASP A 234 -4.96 -9.87 7.85
N MET A 235 -4.26 -10.49 6.89
CA MET A 235 -4.83 -11.50 6.01
C MET A 235 -4.84 -12.91 6.61
N GLY A 236 -4.61 -13.04 7.92
CA GLY A 236 -4.48 -14.33 8.60
C GLY A 236 -3.17 -15.07 8.33
N THR A 237 -2.17 -14.37 7.77
CA THR A 237 -0.88 -14.97 7.40
C THR A 237 0.19 -14.82 8.48
N GLU A 238 0.01 -13.89 9.41
CA GLU A 238 0.90 -13.70 10.54
C GLU A 238 0.45 -14.50 11.76
N SER A 239 1.42 -14.93 12.56
CA SER A 239 1.13 -15.57 13.84
C SER A 239 0.62 -14.54 14.86
N ILE A 240 -0.26 -14.93 15.77
CA ILE A 240 -0.69 -14.05 16.87
C ILE A 240 0.52 -13.51 17.69
N PRO A 241 1.57 -14.30 18.00
CA PRO A 241 2.78 -13.75 18.62
C PRO A 241 3.48 -12.64 17.83
N THR A 242 3.50 -12.72 16.50
CA THR A 242 4.05 -11.67 15.62
C THR A 242 3.24 -10.38 15.75
N ILE A 243 1.91 -10.49 15.69
CA ILE A 243 0.99 -9.37 15.90
C ILE A 243 1.19 -8.72 17.27
N LEU A 244 1.29 -9.54 18.34
CA LEU A 244 1.52 -9.03 19.69
C LEU A 244 2.88 -8.32 19.84
N THR A 245 3.90 -8.76 19.10
CA THR A 245 5.19 -8.06 19.04
C THR A 245 5.03 -6.68 18.41
N LYS A 246 4.23 -6.55 17.35
CA LYS A 246 3.90 -5.24 16.74
C LYS A 246 3.07 -4.38 17.69
N CYS A 247 2.13 -4.94 18.44
CA CYS A 247 1.42 -4.20 19.51
C CYS A 247 2.37 -3.63 20.57
N ALA A 248 3.36 -4.40 21.01
CA ALA A 248 4.38 -3.90 21.94
C ALA A 248 5.23 -2.77 21.31
N GLN A 249 5.47 -2.81 20.01
CA GLN A 249 6.13 -1.72 19.27
C GLN A 249 5.26 -0.45 19.24
N TYR A 250 3.95 -0.56 19.02
CA TYR A 250 3.02 0.57 19.12
C TYR A 250 3.04 1.22 20.50
N ASP A 251 3.02 0.43 21.57
CA ASP A 251 3.06 0.98 22.94
C ASP A 251 4.44 1.58 23.28
N THR A 252 5.52 1.00 22.74
CA THR A 252 6.85 1.63 22.82
C THR A 252 6.86 2.99 22.13
N TYR A 253 6.31 3.08 20.91
CA TYR A 253 6.21 4.33 20.18
C TYR A 253 5.31 5.35 20.89
N ARG A 254 4.14 4.94 21.39
CA ARG A 254 3.22 5.79 22.17
C ARG A 254 3.90 6.45 23.35
N ARG A 255 4.77 5.71 24.06
CA ARG A 255 5.53 6.24 25.22
C ARG A 255 6.54 7.31 24.85
N THR A 256 6.92 7.44 23.58
CA THR A 256 7.80 8.54 23.12
C THR A 256 7.09 9.90 23.18
N GLY A 257 5.75 9.92 23.14
CA GLY A 257 4.97 11.16 23.14
C GLY A 257 4.97 11.90 21.80
N ALA A 258 5.56 11.34 20.74
CA ALA A 258 5.75 12.03 19.47
C ALA A 258 4.42 12.43 18.81
N GLU A 259 3.47 11.49 18.70
CA GLU A 259 2.13 11.75 18.16
C GLU A 259 1.38 12.76 19.01
N GLN A 260 1.40 12.60 20.34
CA GLN A 260 0.70 13.49 21.27
C GLN A 260 1.26 14.91 21.25
N THR A 261 2.56 15.06 20.95
CA THR A 261 3.18 16.38 20.78
C THR A 261 2.72 17.04 19.48
N ALA A 262 2.51 16.26 18.42
CA ALA A 262 2.11 16.76 17.10
C ALA A 262 0.59 16.95 16.96
N HIS A 263 -0.20 16.12 17.64
CA HIS A 263 -1.64 15.93 17.40
C HIS A 263 -2.47 15.83 18.68
N GLU A 264 -1.89 16.15 19.86
CA GLU A 264 -2.54 16.13 21.18
C GLU A 264 -2.93 14.75 21.72
N VAL A 265 -3.24 13.80 20.83
CA VAL A 265 -3.64 12.43 21.13
C VAL A 265 -2.73 11.42 20.45
N PHE A 266 -2.75 10.19 20.96
CA PHE A 266 -2.15 9.07 20.26
C PHE A 266 -3.24 8.38 19.42
N PRO A 267 -3.01 8.08 18.13
CA PRO A 267 -3.98 7.37 17.31
C PRO A 267 -4.33 5.98 17.87
N SER A 268 -5.60 5.63 17.90
CA SER A 268 -6.04 4.28 18.25
C SER A 268 -5.55 3.28 17.20
N VAL A 269 -5.16 2.07 17.60
CA VAL A 269 -4.62 1.05 16.69
C VAL A 269 -5.71 0.04 16.38
N CYS A 270 -6.15 -0.04 15.12
CA CYS A 270 -7.17 -0.97 14.66
C CYS A 270 -6.57 -2.10 13.83
N TRP A 271 -6.68 -3.33 14.34
CA TRP A 271 -6.38 -4.54 13.58
C TRP A 271 -7.63 -5.02 12.82
N LEU A 272 -7.60 -4.89 11.50
CA LEU A 272 -8.61 -5.42 10.60
C LEU A 272 -8.25 -6.86 10.21
N MET A 273 -9.03 -7.82 10.71
CA MET A 273 -8.87 -9.23 10.43
C MET A 273 -9.66 -9.62 9.19
N LEU A 274 -8.99 -10.19 8.19
CA LEU A 274 -9.59 -10.64 6.94
C LEU A 274 -9.49 -12.16 6.74
N GLY A 275 -10.37 -12.68 5.88
CA GLY A 275 -10.38 -14.07 5.45
C GLY A 275 -11.19 -15.02 6.34
N ALA A 276 -11.23 -16.30 5.98
CA ALA A 276 -12.15 -17.29 6.55
C ALA A 276 -12.02 -17.56 8.06
N LYS A 277 -10.92 -17.10 8.69
CA LYS A 277 -10.67 -17.25 10.13
C LYS A 277 -10.69 -15.91 10.87
N ALA A 278 -11.17 -14.84 10.24
CA ALA A 278 -11.15 -13.49 10.78
C ALA A 278 -11.78 -13.42 12.18
N ASP A 279 -12.99 -13.95 12.35
CA ASP A 279 -13.70 -13.93 13.64
C ASP A 279 -12.93 -14.64 14.76
N THR A 280 -12.49 -15.88 14.50
CA THR A 280 -11.75 -16.67 15.48
C THR A 280 -10.42 -16.00 15.84
N ARG A 281 -9.71 -15.44 14.86
CA ARG A 281 -8.45 -14.71 15.09
C ARG A 281 -8.69 -13.41 15.85
N ALA A 282 -9.75 -12.68 15.51
CA ALA A 282 -10.14 -11.46 16.20
C ALA A 282 -10.43 -11.73 17.67
N ALA A 283 -11.22 -12.78 17.97
CA ALA A 283 -11.51 -13.20 19.33
C ALA A 283 -10.23 -13.57 20.11
N GLN A 284 -9.34 -14.37 19.50
CA GLN A 284 -8.06 -14.75 20.10
C GLN A 284 -7.18 -13.53 20.39
N LEU A 285 -7.07 -12.59 19.45
CA LEU A 285 -6.25 -11.39 19.65
C LEU A 285 -6.84 -10.50 20.75
N ARG A 286 -8.16 -10.27 20.76
CA ARG A 286 -8.83 -9.48 21.82
C ARG A 286 -8.57 -10.06 23.21
N GLU A 287 -8.65 -11.38 23.36
CA GLU A 287 -8.36 -12.06 24.63
C GLU A 287 -6.91 -11.79 25.09
N ARG A 288 -5.94 -11.94 24.18
CA ARG A 288 -4.52 -11.72 24.49
C ARG A 288 -4.21 -10.26 24.82
N LEU A 289 -4.81 -9.32 24.09
CA LEU A 289 -4.63 -7.88 24.34
C LEU A 289 -5.20 -7.47 25.70
N ARG A 290 -6.38 -7.99 26.08
CA ARG A 290 -6.96 -7.76 27.42
C ARG A 290 -6.04 -8.28 28.52
N ALA A 291 -5.45 -9.46 28.35
CA ALA A 291 -4.53 -10.04 29.33
C ALA A 291 -3.23 -9.23 29.49
N LEU A 292 -2.80 -8.49 28.46
CA LEU A 292 -1.59 -7.66 28.50
C LEU A 292 -1.81 -6.30 29.18
N GLY A 293 -3.07 -5.84 29.33
CA GLY A 293 -3.39 -4.63 30.10
C GLY A 293 -2.89 -3.31 29.49
N TYR A 294 -2.94 -3.17 28.16
CA TYR A 294 -2.68 -1.89 27.50
C TYR A 294 -3.71 -0.82 27.91
N PRO A 295 -3.41 0.49 27.73
CA PRO A 295 -4.39 1.55 27.97
C PRO A 295 -5.71 1.29 27.26
N GLU A 296 -6.80 1.64 27.93
CA GLU A 296 -8.15 1.50 27.38
C GLU A 296 -8.29 2.27 26.06
N GLY A 297 -9.00 1.68 25.09
CA GLY A 297 -9.17 2.26 23.75
C GLY A 297 -7.90 2.26 22.87
N MET A 298 -6.75 1.81 23.37
CA MET A 298 -5.53 1.83 22.54
C MET A 298 -5.59 0.85 21.37
N PHE A 299 -6.12 -0.36 21.59
CA PHE A 299 -6.20 -1.40 20.57
C PHE A 299 -7.65 -1.81 20.31
N HIS A 300 -8.02 -1.73 19.04
CA HIS A 300 -9.26 -2.24 18.51
C HIS A 300 -8.94 -3.41 17.57
N VAL A 301 -9.83 -4.39 17.55
CA VAL A 301 -9.75 -5.52 16.63
C VAL A 301 -11.12 -5.64 16.02
N CYS A 302 -11.21 -5.62 14.69
CA CYS A 302 -12.47 -5.72 13.97
C CYS A 302 -12.34 -6.69 12.79
N THR A 303 -13.48 -7.15 12.30
CA THR A 303 -13.63 -7.80 11.00
C THR A 303 -14.16 -6.78 9.98
N GLU A 304 -14.19 -7.17 8.71
CA GLU A 304 -14.61 -6.31 7.59
C GLU A 304 -15.96 -5.62 7.83
N ASP A 305 -16.96 -6.38 8.24
CA ASP A 305 -18.32 -5.93 8.57
C ASP A 305 -18.39 -5.01 9.80
N GLN A 306 -17.35 -5.01 10.64
CA GLN A 306 -17.25 -4.20 11.86
C GLN A 306 -16.41 -2.93 11.66
N LEU A 307 -15.69 -2.78 10.54
CA LEU A 307 -14.73 -1.70 10.32
C LEU A 307 -15.41 -0.33 10.46
N ARG A 308 -16.51 -0.11 9.72
CA ARG A 308 -17.27 1.14 9.78
C ARG A 308 -17.68 1.50 11.20
N LEU A 309 -18.31 0.56 11.91
CA LEU A 309 -18.78 0.77 13.28
C LEU A 309 -17.62 1.11 14.24
N THR A 310 -16.47 0.47 14.05
CA THR A 310 -15.28 0.65 14.89
C THR A 310 -14.68 2.04 14.73
N LEU A 311 -14.58 2.53 13.49
CA LEU A 311 -13.90 3.80 13.17
C LEU A 311 -14.77 5.03 13.45
N THR A 312 -16.08 4.87 13.57
CA THR A 312 -17.02 5.96 13.82
C THR A 312 -17.51 6.01 15.27
N GLY A 313 -16.83 5.34 16.20
CA GLY A 313 -17.15 5.39 17.63
C GLY A 313 -18.48 4.74 18.05
N ALA A 314 -19.15 4.00 17.16
CA ALA A 314 -20.44 3.38 17.45
C ALA A 314 -20.31 2.04 18.20
N VAL A 315 -19.11 1.71 18.68
CA VAL A 315 -18.86 0.65 19.66
C VAL A 315 -18.43 1.29 20.97
N ALA A 316 -19.43 1.68 21.77
CA ALA A 316 -19.29 1.98 23.19
C ALA A 316 -19.68 0.74 24.01
#